data_AF-A0AAU4MGD4-F1
#
_entry.id   AF-A0AAU4MGD4-F1
#
_cell.length_a   1.000
_cell.length_b   1.000
_cell.length_c   1.000
_cell.angle_alpha   90.00
_cell.angle_beta   90.00
_cell.angle_gamma   90.00
#
_symmetry.space_group_name_H-M   'P 1'
#
loop_
_entity.id
_entity.type
_entity.pdbx_description
1 polymer ?
#
loop_
_entity_poly.entity_id
_entity_poly.type
_entity_poly.pdbx_seq_one_letter_code
_entity_poly.pdbx_strand_id
1 'polypeptide(L)'
;MTKKHPSLGDVRGTGGAGGTGGVDGTGGGESPTERLLREALAARADRITVHDLRPAAPPSRRVRRLRPVYVAAVPLFGLAAALAFGVLGLRGDNVARHDQVPPAATLTSTPTPSATPSVSPSATAPVAGVTESLAAPGSSGSTSPTAATPYTFRGVKFQLPAGWRVPVQDPNSTTLCVLSPGAPQTQSGSFEGACGPYGIVLAVYNTPEEVGGATWPTSGALDAPDGWAHQPYCSAWGNPHEIGPSDTYRQVGSPVRTRDIVASRAVYKTQWQVSCNTRENYTVQMWGLKGDQVFVVASGLKPDYQAGLVSILDTLDLTGRQAPLLMPHTRDIEVTTEGLGVGQQVSNDGTAVTFSVTYRNTSQTSYPGVQPLLFAEQYAGSPGQVVVGTEGTLERQDGTTWTQTDTFGTGSGMDYATQGRDAVFPLAPGQSRTVKYRMKLTARDGAGVLPVTAQAVLPYSGSGELSVLGEKSVPVRVVTK
;
A
#
# COMPACT_ATOMS: atom_id res chain seq x y z
N MET A 1 15.58 8.70 66.48
CA MET A 1 15.41 7.79 65.31
C MET A 1 15.59 8.62 64.07
N THR A 2 16.81 8.65 63.52
CA THR A 2 17.15 9.39 62.30
C THR A 2 18.29 8.63 61.65
N LYS A 3 17.98 7.98 60.54
CA LYS A 3 18.83 7.00 59.85
C LYS A 3 19.79 7.75 58.93
N LYS A 4 21.08 7.53 59.18
CA LYS A 4 22.25 8.02 58.46
C LYS A 4 22.52 7.05 57.30
N HIS A 5 22.58 7.53 56.06
CA HIS A 5 23.06 6.75 54.91
C HIS A 5 24.50 7.15 54.58
N PRO A 6 25.46 6.21 54.47
CA PRO A 6 26.83 6.51 54.10
C PRO A 6 27.11 6.29 52.61
N SER A 7 28.08 7.07 52.17
CA SER A 7 28.87 7.06 50.94
C SER A 7 29.56 5.71 50.67
N LEU A 8 29.58 5.30 49.41
CA LEU A 8 30.50 4.36 48.75
C LEU A 8 30.69 4.94 47.34
N GLY A 9 31.87 5.07 46.75
CA GLY A 9 33.12 4.39 47.00
C GLY A 9 33.70 4.07 45.62
N ASP A 10 34.64 4.92 45.20
CA ASP A 10 35.40 4.87 43.96
C ASP A 10 36.31 3.62 43.94
N VAL A 11 36.27 2.80 42.87
CA VAL A 11 37.26 1.72 42.65
C VAL A 11 37.68 1.68 41.19
N ARG A 12 38.92 2.12 40.98
CA ARG A 12 39.78 1.91 39.82
C ARG A 12 40.47 0.55 39.92
N GLY A 13 40.62 -0.17 38.81
CA GLY A 13 41.53 -1.32 38.66
C GLY A 13 41.32 -2.01 37.31
N THR A 14 42.09 -1.68 36.27
CA THR A 14 43.33 -2.37 35.79
C THR A 14 43.11 -3.75 35.15
N GLY A 15 43.31 -3.77 33.83
CA GLY A 15 44.03 -4.74 32.97
C GLY A 15 44.13 -6.22 33.35
N GLY A 16 43.83 -7.08 32.38
CA GLY A 16 44.22 -8.48 32.37
C GLY A 16 43.95 -9.13 31.01
N ALA A 17 45.01 -9.58 30.36
CA ALA A 17 45.03 -10.24 29.07
C ALA A 17 44.68 -11.75 29.14
N GLY A 18 44.29 -12.31 28.00
CA GLY A 18 44.61 -13.69 27.61
C GLY A 18 43.80 -14.81 28.27
N GLY A 19 42.96 -15.48 27.47
CA GLY A 19 42.28 -16.71 27.89
C GLY A 19 41.57 -17.41 26.74
N THR A 20 42.32 -18.14 25.92
CA THR A 20 41.79 -19.25 25.13
C THR A 20 41.35 -20.35 26.08
N GLY A 21 40.04 -20.56 26.22
CA GLY A 21 39.46 -21.63 27.00
C GLY A 21 38.31 -22.27 26.23
N GLY A 22 38.54 -23.51 25.78
CA GLY A 22 37.49 -24.36 25.24
C GLY A 22 36.42 -24.60 26.29
N VAL A 23 35.16 -24.47 25.86
CA VAL A 23 34.00 -24.85 26.66
C VAL A 23 33.40 -26.07 25.96
N ASP A 24 33.72 -27.25 26.51
CA ASP A 24 32.92 -28.45 26.34
C ASP A 24 31.55 -28.21 26.99
N GLY A 25 30.59 -27.81 26.15
CA GLY A 25 29.19 -27.59 26.50
C GLY A 25 28.38 -28.88 26.32
N THR A 26 28.24 -29.60 27.41
CA THR A 26 27.38 -30.76 27.64
C THR A 26 25.93 -30.55 27.17
N GLY A 27 25.46 -31.44 26.28
CA GLY A 27 24.19 -32.15 26.51
C GLY A 27 22.86 -31.51 26.07
N GLY A 28 22.83 -30.61 25.08
CA GLY A 28 21.59 -30.35 24.33
C GLY A 28 21.39 -31.44 23.28
N GLY A 29 20.48 -32.39 23.52
CA GLY A 29 20.17 -33.45 22.56
C GLY A 29 19.74 -32.84 21.23
N GLU A 30 20.61 -32.92 20.23
CA GLU A 30 20.36 -32.40 18.89
C GLU A 30 19.10 -33.02 18.32
N SER A 31 18.16 -32.20 17.85
CA SER A 31 16.91 -32.73 17.29
C SER A 31 17.23 -33.53 16.01
N PRO A 32 16.51 -34.64 15.72
CA PRO A 32 16.76 -35.43 14.50
C PRO A 32 16.72 -34.60 13.21
N THR A 33 15.91 -33.55 13.20
CA THR A 33 15.80 -32.57 12.11
C THR A 33 17.07 -31.73 11.94
N GLU A 34 17.69 -31.30 13.03
CA GLU A 34 18.91 -30.49 12.99
C GLU A 34 20.11 -31.31 12.51
N ARG A 35 20.16 -32.59 12.89
CA ARG A 35 21.15 -33.55 12.37
C ARG A 35 21.00 -33.76 10.86
N LEU A 36 19.77 -33.94 10.36
CA LEU A 36 19.50 -34.06 8.92
C LEU A 36 19.84 -32.78 8.16
N LEU A 37 19.55 -31.61 8.73
CA LEU A 37 19.90 -30.31 8.13
C LEU A 37 21.41 -30.13 8.05
N ARG A 38 22.13 -30.51 9.11
CA ARG A 38 23.60 -30.44 9.13
C ARG A 38 24.23 -31.42 8.14
N GLU A 39 23.74 -32.65 8.03
CA GLU A 39 24.18 -33.61 7.01
C GLU A 39 23.87 -33.14 5.58
N ALA A 40 22.68 -32.58 5.35
CA ALA A 40 22.30 -32.06 4.05
C ALA A 40 23.15 -30.86 3.63
N LEU A 41 23.50 -29.98 4.57
CA LEU A 41 24.37 -28.83 4.34
C LEU A 41 25.83 -29.25 4.11
N ALA A 42 26.33 -30.21 4.88
CA ALA A 42 27.68 -30.78 4.68
C ALA A 42 27.80 -31.44 3.30
N ALA A 43 26.80 -32.24 2.88
CA ALA A 43 26.78 -32.87 1.56
C ALA A 43 26.69 -31.87 0.40
N ARG A 44 26.15 -30.67 0.63
CA ARG A 44 26.10 -29.60 -0.37
C ARG A 44 27.41 -28.82 -0.44
N ALA A 45 28.09 -28.62 0.68
CA ALA A 45 29.38 -27.93 0.74
C ALA A 45 30.45 -28.67 -0.06
N ASP A 46 30.47 -30.01 -0.01
CA ASP A 46 31.41 -30.85 -0.77
C ASP A 46 31.21 -30.80 -2.30
N ARG A 47 30.06 -30.29 -2.77
CA ARG A 47 29.76 -30.14 -4.20
C ARG A 47 30.14 -28.78 -4.76
N ILE A 48 30.52 -27.81 -3.94
CA ILE A 48 30.98 -26.50 -4.41
C ILE A 48 32.49 -26.58 -4.56
N THR A 49 32.96 -26.81 -5.78
CA THR A 49 34.40 -26.84 -6.07
C THR A 49 34.92 -25.42 -6.24
N VAL A 50 36.24 -25.22 -6.06
CA VAL A 50 36.90 -23.92 -6.31
C VAL A 50 36.69 -23.41 -7.75
N HIS A 51 36.28 -24.29 -8.68
CA HIS A 51 35.92 -23.91 -10.05
C HIS A 51 34.50 -23.34 -10.20
N ASP A 52 33.60 -23.60 -9.24
CA ASP A 52 32.23 -23.04 -9.21
C ASP A 52 32.21 -21.62 -8.62
N LEU A 53 33.28 -21.20 -7.94
CA LEU A 53 33.47 -19.84 -7.41
C LEU A 53 34.10 -18.87 -8.42
N ARG A 54 34.13 -19.20 -9.72
CA ARG A 54 34.67 -18.28 -10.71
C ARG A 54 33.76 -17.04 -10.78
N PRO A 55 34.30 -15.82 -10.63
CA PRO A 55 33.55 -14.61 -10.88
C PRO A 55 32.92 -14.69 -12.28
N ALA A 56 31.60 -14.50 -12.36
CA ALA A 56 30.90 -14.45 -13.64
C ALA A 56 31.63 -13.45 -14.55
N ALA A 57 32.08 -13.92 -15.71
CA ALA A 57 32.80 -13.08 -16.64
C ALA A 57 31.93 -11.84 -16.94
N PRO A 58 32.47 -10.61 -16.82
CA PRO A 58 31.68 -9.41 -17.02
C PRO A 58 31.08 -9.43 -18.43
N PRO A 59 29.79 -9.09 -18.58
CA PRO A 59 29.11 -9.19 -19.87
C PRO A 59 29.86 -8.36 -20.90
N SER A 60 30.31 -9.01 -21.97
CA SER A 60 31.00 -8.32 -23.06
C SER A 60 30.01 -7.36 -23.72
N ARG A 61 30.09 -6.07 -23.37
CA ARG A 61 29.36 -5.01 -24.07
C ARG A 61 29.84 -4.97 -25.52
N ARG A 62 29.08 -5.54 -26.46
CA ARG A 62 29.22 -5.22 -27.88
C ARG A 62 28.86 -3.76 -28.06
N VAL A 63 29.87 -2.90 -28.10
CA VAL A 63 29.74 -1.48 -28.45
C VAL A 63 29.28 -1.40 -29.91
N ARG A 64 27.96 -1.31 -30.13
CA ARG A 64 27.42 -0.88 -31.42
C ARG A 64 27.75 0.60 -31.57
N ARG A 65 28.78 0.89 -32.38
CA ARG A 65 29.08 2.25 -32.86
C ARG A 65 27.88 2.75 -33.67
N LEU A 66 27.00 3.52 -33.04
CA LEU A 66 26.02 4.34 -33.74
C LEU A 66 26.76 5.54 -34.32
N ARG A 67 26.70 5.70 -35.65
CA ARG A 67 27.24 6.85 -36.35
C ARG A 67 26.40 8.10 -36.01
N PRO A 68 27.00 9.26 -35.75
CA PRO A 68 26.26 10.50 -35.53
C PRO A 68 25.64 10.96 -36.85
N VAL A 69 24.30 11.04 -36.87
CA VAL A 69 23.57 11.72 -37.94
C VAL A 69 23.51 13.20 -37.55
N TYR A 70 24.22 14.04 -38.30
CA TYR A 70 24.11 15.48 -38.25
C TYR A 70 22.71 15.89 -38.74
N VAL A 71 21.83 16.29 -37.84
CA VAL A 71 20.59 16.99 -38.20
C VAL A 71 20.90 18.47 -38.22
N ALA A 72 20.93 19.01 -39.43
CA ALA A 72 21.10 20.42 -39.71
C ALA A 72 19.92 21.23 -39.15
N ALA A 73 20.27 22.40 -38.62
CA ALA A 73 19.35 23.43 -38.15
C ALA A 73 18.44 23.94 -39.27
N VAL A 74 17.16 24.17 -38.92
CA VAL A 74 16.29 25.12 -39.62
C VAL A 74 15.70 26.06 -38.57
N PRO A 75 16.05 27.36 -38.57
CA PRO A 75 15.46 28.33 -37.68
C PRO A 75 14.28 29.05 -38.33
N LEU A 76 13.37 29.52 -37.45
CA LEU A 76 12.43 30.64 -37.61
C LEU A 76 11.27 30.49 -38.59
N PHE A 77 10.05 30.49 -38.05
CA PHE A 77 8.95 31.46 -38.29
C PHE A 77 7.75 30.97 -37.45
N GLY A 78 7.32 31.71 -36.43
CA GLY A 78 6.07 32.45 -36.59
C GLY A 78 5.30 32.49 -35.27
N LEU A 79 4.81 33.67 -34.96
CA LEU A 79 4.26 34.15 -33.70
C LEU A 79 2.71 34.04 -33.74
N ALA A 80 2.10 33.79 -32.58
CA ALA A 80 0.69 34.00 -32.23
C ALA A 80 -0.44 33.24 -32.97
N ALA A 81 -1.17 32.42 -32.20
CA ALA A 81 -2.65 32.40 -32.22
C ALA A 81 -3.16 31.80 -30.90
N ALA A 82 -3.82 32.64 -30.11
CA ALA A 82 -4.65 32.23 -28.99
C ALA A 82 -6.03 31.77 -29.50
N LEU A 83 -6.75 31.09 -28.60
CA LEU A 83 -8.21 30.85 -28.55
C LEU A 83 -8.76 29.52 -29.10
N ALA A 84 -9.59 28.94 -28.24
CA ALA A 84 -10.73 28.07 -28.50
C ALA A 84 -10.47 26.61 -28.92
N PHE A 85 -10.53 25.70 -27.93
CA PHE A 85 -11.18 24.42 -28.14
C PHE A 85 -12.39 24.31 -27.21
N GLY A 86 -13.52 24.72 -27.78
CA GLY A 86 -14.84 24.33 -27.34
C GLY A 86 -15.11 22.86 -27.70
N VAL A 87 -16.02 22.31 -26.90
CA VAL A 87 -16.69 21.02 -27.00
C VAL A 87 -17.16 20.71 -28.43
N LEU A 88 -16.79 19.54 -28.95
CA LEU A 88 -17.51 18.87 -30.03
C LEU A 88 -17.79 17.42 -29.62
N GLY A 89 -19.07 17.16 -29.32
CA GLY A 89 -19.62 15.83 -29.23
C GLY A 89 -19.84 15.27 -30.64
N LEU A 90 -19.33 14.07 -30.89
CA LEU A 90 -19.65 13.30 -32.08
C LEU A 90 -20.89 12.46 -31.80
N ARG A 91 -22.04 12.96 -32.27
CA ARG A 91 -23.15 12.12 -32.72
C ARG A 91 -22.79 11.62 -34.12
N GLY A 92 -22.68 10.31 -34.28
CA GLY A 92 -22.60 9.64 -35.57
C GLY A 92 -23.71 8.63 -35.68
N ASP A 93 -24.85 9.04 -36.22
CA ASP A 93 -25.83 8.14 -36.83
C ASP A 93 -25.73 8.32 -38.35
N ASN A 94 -25.58 7.21 -39.08
CA ASN A 94 -26.41 6.89 -40.24
C ASN A 94 -26.11 5.44 -40.70
N VAL A 95 -27.06 4.54 -40.48
CA VAL A 95 -28.02 3.98 -41.48
C VAL A 95 -27.47 2.79 -42.27
N ALA A 96 -27.99 1.62 -41.93
CA ALA A 96 -28.35 0.59 -42.92
C ALA A 96 -29.83 0.25 -42.71
N ARG A 97 -30.61 0.40 -43.78
CA ARG A 97 -32.06 0.16 -43.87
C ARG A 97 -32.38 -1.33 -43.79
N HIS A 98 -33.44 -1.67 -43.07
CA HIS A 98 -34.32 -2.76 -43.48
C HIS A 98 -35.78 -2.38 -43.22
N ASP A 99 -36.57 -2.54 -44.28
CA ASP A 99 -37.99 -2.22 -44.38
C ASP A 99 -38.85 -3.22 -43.59
N GLN A 100 -39.76 -2.73 -42.75
CA GLN A 100 -41.06 -3.36 -42.53
C GLN A 100 -42.06 -2.38 -41.88
N VAL A 101 -43.24 -2.28 -42.49
CA VAL A 101 -44.39 -1.41 -42.17
C VAL A 101 -45.38 -2.16 -41.23
N PRO A 102 -46.20 -1.45 -40.39
CA PRO A 102 -46.71 -1.93 -39.10
C PRO A 102 -48.19 -2.40 -39.14
N PRO A 103 -48.82 -2.62 -37.98
CA PRO A 103 -49.91 -1.69 -37.64
C PRO A 103 -49.98 -1.25 -36.16
N ALA A 104 -50.78 -0.20 -35.97
CA ALA A 104 -50.93 0.68 -34.83
C ALA A 104 -51.68 0.09 -33.62
N ALA A 105 -51.44 0.69 -32.45
CA ALA A 105 -52.52 1.24 -31.60
C ALA A 105 -51.94 2.21 -30.55
N THR A 106 -52.37 3.46 -30.66
CA THR A 106 -52.38 4.52 -29.64
C THR A 106 -53.16 4.06 -28.40
N LEU A 107 -52.81 4.57 -27.22
CA LEU A 107 -53.78 5.20 -26.30
C LEU A 107 -53.06 5.97 -25.18
N THR A 108 -53.51 7.21 -25.05
CA THR A 108 -53.15 8.24 -24.07
C THR A 108 -54.13 8.15 -22.90
N SER A 109 -53.66 8.35 -21.67
CA SER A 109 -54.38 9.16 -20.66
C SER A 109 -53.66 9.20 -19.31
N THR A 110 -53.28 10.41 -18.91
CA THR A 110 -53.11 10.89 -17.52
C THR A 110 -54.49 11.10 -16.91
N PRO A 111 -54.71 10.89 -15.59
CA PRO A 111 -54.73 12.04 -14.67
C PRO A 111 -54.27 11.76 -13.21
N THR A 112 -53.72 12.79 -12.57
CA THR A 112 -53.66 13.05 -11.11
C THR A 112 -54.97 13.78 -10.71
N PRO A 113 -55.47 13.87 -9.44
CA PRO A 113 -54.70 13.95 -8.19
C PRO A 113 -55.35 13.43 -6.85
N SER A 114 -54.56 13.60 -5.76
CA SER A 114 -54.93 13.97 -4.38
C SER A 114 -55.81 13.07 -3.49
N ALA A 115 -55.28 12.63 -2.34
CA ALA A 115 -55.84 12.91 -1.00
C ALA A 115 -54.93 12.40 0.14
N THR A 116 -54.79 13.24 1.17
CA THR A 116 -54.27 12.96 2.53
C THR A 116 -55.47 12.75 3.47
N PRO A 117 -55.41 11.83 4.44
CA PRO A 117 -55.38 12.22 5.87
C PRO A 117 -54.49 11.25 6.72
N SER A 118 -53.67 11.66 7.69
CA SER A 118 -53.93 12.09 9.08
C SER A 118 -54.93 11.23 9.87
N VAL A 119 -54.45 10.31 10.73
CA VAL A 119 -54.83 10.23 12.17
C VAL A 119 -53.84 9.37 12.98
N SER A 120 -53.54 9.85 14.19
CA SER A 120 -53.01 9.14 15.37
C SER A 120 -54.18 8.47 16.13
N PRO A 121 -54.00 7.38 16.92
CA PRO A 121 -53.87 7.62 18.37
C PRO A 121 -53.02 6.61 19.19
N SER A 122 -52.75 7.10 20.40
CA SER A 122 -52.24 6.55 21.66
C SER A 122 -52.44 5.09 22.05
N ALA A 123 -51.49 4.68 22.91
CA ALA A 123 -51.33 3.49 23.71
C ALA A 123 -52.51 3.07 24.60
N THR A 124 -52.53 1.78 24.98
CA THR A 124 -52.91 1.25 26.31
C THR A 124 -52.44 -0.20 26.45
N ALA A 125 -51.69 -0.52 27.51
CA ALA A 125 -51.42 -1.88 27.99
C ALA A 125 -52.65 -2.42 28.75
N PRO A 126 -52.85 -3.75 28.86
CA PRO A 126 -52.56 -4.38 30.15
C PRO A 126 -52.21 -5.90 30.15
N VAL A 127 -51.43 -6.26 31.19
CA VAL A 127 -51.59 -7.39 32.14
C VAL A 127 -51.46 -8.86 31.67
N ALA A 128 -50.68 -9.58 32.50
CA ALA A 128 -50.40 -11.01 32.49
C ALA A 128 -51.61 -11.91 32.86
N GLY A 129 -51.60 -13.14 32.34
CA GLY A 129 -52.49 -14.21 32.77
C GLY A 129 -52.09 -15.56 32.16
N VAL A 130 -51.82 -16.52 33.03
CA VAL A 130 -51.39 -17.91 32.80
C VAL A 130 -52.57 -18.78 32.35
N THR A 131 -52.41 -19.69 31.37
CA THR A 131 -52.79 -21.13 31.45
C THR A 131 -52.50 -21.93 30.17
N GLU A 132 -51.75 -23.02 30.38
CA GLU A 132 -51.87 -24.39 29.84
C GLU A 132 -52.89 -24.73 28.73
N SER A 133 -52.39 -25.46 27.72
CA SER A 133 -52.83 -26.83 27.34
C SER A 133 -53.26 -27.07 25.87
N LEU A 134 -52.83 -28.26 25.41
CA LEU A 134 -53.27 -29.10 24.29
C LEU A 134 -52.64 -28.90 22.89
N ALA A 135 -51.92 -29.96 22.52
CA ALA A 135 -51.38 -30.27 21.22
C ALA A 135 -52.46 -30.63 20.19
N ALA A 136 -52.23 -30.22 18.94
CA ALA A 136 -52.72 -30.91 17.75
C ALA A 136 -51.69 -30.77 16.61
N PRO A 137 -51.56 -31.79 15.72
CA PRO A 137 -50.41 -31.95 14.83
C PRO A 137 -50.65 -31.35 13.44
N GLY A 138 -49.55 -31.08 12.75
CA GLY A 138 -49.54 -30.83 11.31
C GLY A 138 -49.42 -29.37 10.93
N SER A 139 -48.21 -28.82 11.03
CA SER A 139 -47.88 -27.58 10.32
C SER A 139 -46.59 -27.79 9.56
N SER A 140 -46.72 -27.76 8.24
CA SER A 140 -45.63 -27.72 7.26
C SER A 140 -44.54 -26.77 7.75
N GLY A 141 -43.32 -27.29 7.87
CA GLY A 141 -42.18 -26.56 8.41
C GLY A 141 -41.91 -25.27 7.63
N SER A 142 -42.49 -24.17 8.11
CA SER A 142 -42.01 -22.83 7.85
C SER A 142 -40.68 -22.70 8.57
N THR A 143 -39.60 -23.09 7.89
CA THR A 143 -38.23 -22.79 8.34
C THR A 143 -38.11 -21.27 8.43
N SER A 144 -38.17 -20.73 9.65
CA SER A 144 -37.84 -19.33 9.91
C SER A 144 -36.51 -19.01 9.22
N PRO A 145 -36.41 -17.91 8.48
CA PRO A 145 -35.17 -17.52 7.83
C PRO A 145 -34.07 -17.42 8.90
N THR A 146 -33.03 -18.25 8.77
CA THR A 146 -31.88 -18.22 9.68
C THR A 146 -31.28 -16.81 9.60
N ALA A 147 -31.18 -16.15 10.75
CA ALA A 147 -30.71 -14.77 10.82
C ALA A 147 -29.25 -14.66 10.32
N ALA A 148 -28.93 -13.54 9.69
CA ALA A 148 -27.55 -13.23 9.28
C ALA A 148 -26.63 -13.14 10.51
N THR A 149 -25.40 -13.66 10.39
CA THR A 149 -24.44 -13.70 11.51
C THR A 149 -23.42 -12.58 11.37
N PRO A 150 -23.24 -11.69 12.37
CA PRO A 150 -22.21 -10.66 12.29
C PRO A 150 -20.80 -11.28 12.33
N TYR A 151 -19.90 -10.74 11.53
CA TYR A 151 -18.50 -11.14 11.46
C TYR A 151 -17.58 -9.92 11.45
N THR A 152 -16.36 -10.08 11.94
CA THR A 152 -15.35 -9.01 11.92
C THR A 152 -14.01 -9.59 11.51
N PHE A 153 -13.39 -8.98 10.51
CA PHE A 153 -12.07 -9.36 10.01
C PHE A 153 -11.20 -8.12 9.86
N ARG A 154 -10.11 -8.05 10.63
CA ARG A 154 -9.10 -6.98 10.54
C ARG A 154 -9.71 -5.56 10.54
N GLY A 155 -10.70 -5.35 11.41
CA GLY A 155 -11.41 -4.08 11.58
C GLY A 155 -12.56 -3.82 10.59
N VAL A 156 -12.75 -4.68 9.59
CA VAL A 156 -13.91 -4.65 8.69
C VAL A 156 -15.01 -5.51 9.28
N LYS A 157 -16.20 -4.95 9.47
CA LYS A 157 -17.39 -5.68 9.93
C LYS A 157 -18.32 -5.95 8.76
N PHE A 158 -19.02 -7.08 8.78
CA PHE A 158 -20.04 -7.42 7.78
C PHE A 158 -20.97 -8.50 8.34
N GLN A 159 -22.07 -8.76 7.63
CA GLN A 159 -23.00 -9.84 7.99
C GLN A 159 -22.85 -11.01 7.01
N LEU A 160 -22.73 -12.22 7.56
CA LEU A 160 -22.76 -13.47 6.82
C LEU A 160 -24.22 -13.87 6.55
N PRO A 161 -24.63 -14.02 5.27
CA PRO A 161 -25.96 -14.52 4.94
C PRO A 161 -26.16 -15.96 5.42
N ALA A 162 -27.42 -16.38 5.55
CA ALA A 162 -27.77 -17.72 5.99
C ALA A 162 -27.03 -18.81 5.19
N GLY A 163 -26.41 -19.76 5.88
CA GLY A 163 -25.69 -20.89 5.30
C GLY A 163 -24.29 -20.57 4.75
N TRP A 164 -23.89 -19.29 4.67
CA TRP A 164 -22.50 -18.94 4.41
C TRP A 164 -21.66 -19.20 5.65
N ARG A 165 -20.39 -19.54 5.44
CA ARG A 165 -19.47 -19.87 6.53
C ARG A 165 -18.07 -19.35 6.25
N VAL A 166 -17.30 -19.16 7.32
CA VAL A 166 -15.88 -18.84 7.27
C VAL A 166 -15.12 -20.04 7.82
N PRO A 167 -14.26 -20.73 7.03
CA PRO A 167 -13.43 -21.80 7.55
C PRO A 167 -12.40 -21.25 8.53
N VAL A 168 -11.82 -22.12 9.35
CA VAL A 168 -10.74 -21.72 10.28
C VAL A 168 -9.56 -21.23 9.46
N GLN A 169 -9.11 -20.00 9.73
CA GLN A 169 -7.99 -19.38 9.03
C GLN A 169 -6.96 -18.82 10.00
N ASP A 170 -5.74 -18.62 9.49
CA ASP A 170 -4.65 -17.98 10.22
C ASP A 170 -5.06 -16.54 10.61
N PRO A 171 -5.03 -16.18 11.91
CA PRO A 171 -5.34 -14.82 12.35
C PRO A 171 -4.42 -13.75 11.75
N ASN A 172 -3.22 -14.12 11.28
CA ASN A 172 -2.27 -13.21 10.64
C ASN A 172 -2.51 -13.04 9.14
N SER A 173 -3.40 -13.83 8.53
CA SER A 173 -3.72 -13.71 7.11
C SER A 173 -4.24 -12.31 6.77
N THR A 174 -3.82 -11.78 5.63
CA THR A 174 -4.38 -10.54 5.04
C THR A 174 -5.66 -10.81 4.25
N THR A 175 -6.01 -12.09 4.05
CA THR A 175 -7.19 -12.51 3.29
C THR A 175 -8.10 -13.40 4.12
N LEU A 176 -9.41 -13.23 3.93
CA LEU A 176 -10.46 -14.04 4.52
C LEU A 176 -11.23 -14.78 3.44
N CYS A 177 -11.40 -16.10 3.57
CA CYS A 177 -12.29 -16.85 2.68
C CYS A 177 -13.69 -16.94 3.30
N VAL A 178 -14.72 -16.59 2.52
CA VAL A 178 -16.12 -16.74 2.91
C VAL A 178 -16.81 -17.67 1.92
N LEU A 179 -17.20 -18.86 2.39
CA LEU A 179 -17.74 -19.94 1.56
C LEU A 179 -19.26 -19.88 1.49
N SER A 180 -19.79 -20.08 0.29
CA SER A 180 -21.23 -20.17 0.04
C SER A 180 -21.82 -21.47 0.60
N PRO A 181 -23.16 -21.56 0.77
CA PRO A 181 -23.82 -22.78 1.24
C PRO A 181 -23.54 -24.02 0.38
N GLY A 182 -23.28 -23.83 -0.91
CA GLY A 182 -22.96 -24.92 -1.84
C GLY A 182 -21.51 -25.40 -1.81
N ALA A 183 -20.65 -24.78 -1.01
CA ALA A 183 -19.25 -25.17 -0.90
C ALA A 183 -19.09 -26.57 -0.27
N PRO A 184 -18.18 -27.43 -0.78
CA PRO A 184 -17.84 -28.69 -0.14
C PRO A 184 -17.42 -28.51 1.33
N GLN A 185 -17.85 -29.41 2.22
CA GLN A 185 -17.52 -29.30 3.66
C GLN A 185 -16.02 -29.46 3.95
N THR A 186 -15.30 -30.16 3.07
CA THR A 186 -13.84 -30.35 3.15
C THR A 186 -13.04 -29.12 2.72
N GLN A 187 -13.70 -28.06 2.22
CA GLN A 187 -13.01 -26.86 1.75
C GLN A 187 -12.50 -26.04 2.96
N SER A 188 -11.18 -26.06 3.18
CA SER A 188 -10.53 -25.39 4.33
C SER A 188 -10.14 -23.93 4.05
N GLY A 189 -10.20 -23.45 2.81
CA GLY A 189 -9.90 -22.05 2.47
C GLY A 189 -8.46 -21.61 2.76
N SER A 190 -7.51 -22.56 2.90
CA SER A 190 -6.16 -22.32 3.43
C SER A 190 -5.09 -21.97 2.38
N PHE A 191 -5.45 -21.76 1.12
CA PHE A 191 -4.48 -21.37 0.08
C PHE A 191 -5.08 -20.34 -0.90
N GLU A 192 -4.23 -19.47 -1.47
CA GLU A 192 -4.60 -18.54 -2.55
C GLU A 192 -5.16 -19.33 -3.74
N GLY A 193 -6.48 -19.28 -3.92
CA GLY A 193 -7.22 -20.09 -4.91
C GLY A 193 -8.25 -21.03 -4.29
N ALA A 194 -8.12 -21.39 -3.01
CA ALA A 194 -9.03 -22.32 -2.33
C ALA A 194 -10.42 -21.76 -2.04
N CYS A 195 -10.66 -20.46 -2.23
CA CYS A 195 -11.98 -19.90 -2.00
C CYS A 195 -12.88 -19.95 -3.25
N GLY A 196 -12.30 -19.72 -4.43
CA GLY A 196 -13.00 -19.93 -5.69
C GLY A 196 -13.08 -21.42 -6.02
N PRO A 197 -14.12 -21.90 -6.73
CA PRO A 197 -15.32 -21.19 -7.17
C PRO A 197 -16.38 -21.01 -6.08
N TYR A 198 -16.18 -21.59 -4.91
CA TYR A 198 -17.25 -21.84 -3.95
C TYR A 198 -17.56 -20.69 -2.99
N GLY A 199 -16.83 -19.58 -3.08
CA GLY A 199 -16.92 -18.48 -2.13
C GLY A 199 -16.30 -17.19 -2.66
N ILE A 200 -16.02 -16.29 -1.71
CA ILE A 200 -15.41 -15.00 -1.96
C ILE A 200 -14.19 -14.79 -1.06
N VAL A 201 -13.20 -14.07 -1.57
CA VAL A 201 -12.03 -13.62 -0.83
C VAL A 201 -12.25 -12.18 -0.40
N LEU A 202 -12.19 -11.91 0.90
CA LEU A 202 -12.10 -10.56 1.46
C LEU A 202 -10.64 -10.28 1.82
N ALA A 203 -9.95 -9.48 1.04
CA ALA A 203 -8.58 -9.04 1.32
C ALA A 203 -8.56 -7.69 2.01
N VAL A 204 -7.77 -7.58 3.07
CA VAL A 204 -7.69 -6.43 3.96
C VAL A 204 -6.23 -6.14 4.31
N TYR A 205 -5.69 -5.05 3.77
CA TYR A 205 -4.31 -4.61 4.04
C TYR A 205 -4.30 -3.44 5.01
N ASN A 206 -3.66 -3.61 6.17
CA ASN A 206 -3.67 -2.64 7.27
C ASN A 206 -2.37 -1.82 7.33
N THR A 207 -1.29 -2.27 6.70
CA THR A 207 0.00 -1.55 6.69
C THR A 207 0.49 -1.27 5.27
N PRO A 208 1.38 -0.28 5.06
CA PRO A 208 2.00 -0.02 3.77
C PRO A 208 2.81 -1.22 3.25
N GLU A 209 3.46 -1.97 4.13
CA GLU A 209 4.24 -3.17 3.78
C GLU A 209 3.31 -4.28 3.27
N GLU A 210 2.14 -4.46 3.88
CA GLU A 210 1.13 -5.41 3.39
C GLU A 210 0.60 -5.01 2.01
N VAL A 211 0.39 -3.71 1.78
CA VAL A 211 -0.02 -3.19 0.46
C VAL A 211 1.09 -3.38 -0.58
N GLY A 212 2.34 -3.05 -0.24
CA GLY A 212 3.49 -3.17 -1.13
C GLY A 212 3.89 -4.63 -1.42
N GLY A 213 3.66 -5.53 -0.46
CA GLY A 213 3.89 -6.97 -0.59
C GLY A 213 2.71 -7.75 -1.18
N ALA A 214 1.55 -7.12 -1.37
CA ALA A 214 0.38 -7.78 -1.93
C ALA A 214 0.62 -8.19 -3.39
N THR A 215 0.55 -9.50 -3.66
CA THR A 215 0.60 -10.07 -5.01
C THR A 215 -0.76 -9.90 -5.71
N TRP A 216 -1.84 -10.27 -5.02
CA TRP A 216 -3.22 -10.09 -5.46
C TRP A 216 -4.20 -10.34 -4.29
N PRO A 217 -5.36 -9.67 -4.22
CA PRO A 217 -5.83 -8.58 -5.07
C PRO A 217 -5.12 -7.25 -4.79
N THR A 218 -4.98 -6.39 -5.80
CA THR A 218 -4.39 -5.05 -5.66
C THR A 218 -5.19 -3.99 -6.41
N SER A 219 -4.96 -2.71 -6.10
CA SER A 219 -5.57 -1.59 -6.83
C SER A 219 -5.18 -1.61 -8.31
N GLY A 220 -3.92 -1.99 -8.61
CA GLY A 220 -3.43 -2.13 -9.99
C GLY A 220 -4.13 -3.26 -10.73
N ALA A 221 -4.31 -4.42 -10.09
CA ALA A 221 -5.07 -5.54 -10.66
C ALA A 221 -6.52 -5.12 -10.96
N LEU A 222 -7.16 -4.33 -10.08
CA LEU A 222 -8.54 -3.88 -10.30
C LEU A 222 -8.71 -3.03 -11.55
N ASP A 223 -7.71 -2.23 -11.91
CA ASP A 223 -7.75 -1.39 -13.10
C ASP A 223 -7.23 -2.09 -14.35
N ALA A 224 -6.37 -3.10 -14.20
CA ALA A 224 -5.76 -3.82 -15.31
C ALA A 224 -6.80 -4.54 -16.19
N PRO A 225 -6.62 -4.55 -17.52
CA PRO A 225 -7.50 -5.28 -18.41
C PRO A 225 -7.52 -6.78 -18.10
N ASP A 226 -6.41 -7.32 -17.61
CA ASP A 226 -6.14 -8.72 -17.30
C ASP A 226 -5.79 -8.94 -15.81
N GLY A 227 -6.35 -8.12 -14.92
CA GLY A 227 -6.13 -8.16 -13.46
C GLY A 227 -6.55 -9.44 -12.72
N TRP A 228 -6.94 -10.47 -13.45
CA TRP A 228 -7.27 -11.80 -12.96
C TRP A 228 -6.24 -12.86 -13.42
N ALA A 229 -5.38 -12.55 -14.39
CA ALA A 229 -4.57 -13.53 -15.11
C ALA A 229 -3.48 -14.20 -14.26
N HIS A 230 -3.24 -13.71 -13.05
CA HIS A 230 -2.24 -14.21 -12.10
C HIS A 230 -2.76 -15.37 -11.24
N GLN A 231 -4.03 -15.78 -11.39
CA GLN A 231 -4.60 -16.90 -10.63
C GLN A 231 -4.04 -18.25 -11.13
N PRO A 232 -3.41 -19.06 -10.26
CA PRO A 232 -2.84 -20.36 -10.69
C PRO A 232 -3.90 -21.46 -10.92
N TYR A 233 -5.18 -21.18 -10.64
CA TYR A 233 -6.26 -22.18 -10.61
C TYR A 233 -7.45 -21.81 -11.50
N CYS A 234 -7.91 -22.77 -12.30
CA CYS A 234 -9.18 -22.67 -12.99
C CYS A 234 -10.32 -22.71 -11.97
N SER A 235 -10.99 -21.58 -11.77
CA SER A 235 -12.12 -21.48 -10.85
C SER A 235 -13.45 -21.83 -11.52
N ALA A 236 -13.49 -22.86 -12.37
CA ALA A 236 -14.75 -23.33 -12.95
C ALA A 236 -15.60 -24.05 -11.89
N TRP A 237 -16.85 -23.65 -11.71
CA TRP A 237 -17.74 -24.28 -10.73
C TRP A 237 -17.91 -25.78 -11.01
N GLY A 238 -17.69 -26.62 -9.99
CA GLY A 238 -17.82 -28.08 -10.09
C GLY A 238 -16.60 -28.79 -10.68
N ASN A 239 -15.66 -28.07 -11.28
CA ASN A 239 -14.37 -28.62 -11.72
C ASN A 239 -13.20 -27.66 -11.42
N PRO A 240 -12.97 -27.25 -10.16
CA PRO A 240 -11.79 -26.48 -9.83
C PRO A 240 -10.51 -27.31 -9.96
N HIS A 241 -9.52 -26.81 -10.68
CA HIS A 241 -8.23 -27.51 -10.88
C HIS A 241 -7.08 -26.51 -11.10
N GLU A 242 -5.85 -26.97 -10.84
CA GLU A 242 -4.64 -26.24 -11.23
C GLU A 242 -4.53 -26.19 -12.74
N ILE A 243 -4.04 -25.06 -13.26
CA ILE A 243 -3.87 -24.87 -14.69
C ILE A 243 -2.73 -25.75 -15.18
N GLY A 244 -3.08 -26.74 -15.99
CA GLY A 244 -2.12 -27.66 -16.57
C GLY A 244 -1.45 -27.09 -17.83
N PRO A 245 -0.46 -27.80 -18.41
CA PRO A 245 0.19 -27.42 -19.67
C PRO A 245 -0.78 -27.33 -20.87
N SER A 246 -1.94 -28.00 -20.77
CA SER A 246 -2.98 -28.02 -21.80
C SER A 246 -4.00 -26.89 -21.67
N ASP A 247 -4.02 -26.20 -20.53
CA ASP A 247 -4.96 -25.12 -20.28
C ASP A 247 -4.35 -23.79 -20.75
N THR A 248 -5.17 -22.96 -21.38
CA THR A 248 -4.76 -21.63 -21.83
C THR A 248 -5.77 -20.62 -21.34
N TYR A 249 -5.36 -19.83 -20.36
CA TYR A 249 -6.18 -18.73 -19.90
C TYR A 249 -6.44 -17.74 -21.02
N ARG A 250 -7.73 -17.49 -21.24
CA ARG A 250 -8.17 -16.51 -22.22
C ARG A 250 -9.26 -15.65 -21.62
N GLN A 251 -9.09 -14.35 -21.75
CA GLN A 251 -10.18 -13.42 -21.51
C GLN A 251 -11.22 -13.52 -22.62
N VAL A 252 -12.48 -13.63 -22.24
CA VAL A 252 -13.62 -13.62 -23.15
C VAL A 252 -14.22 -12.21 -23.17
N GLY A 253 -13.91 -11.44 -24.21
CA GLY A 253 -14.39 -10.06 -24.34
C GLY A 253 -13.63 -9.04 -23.48
N SER A 254 -14.19 -7.84 -23.37
CA SER A 254 -13.60 -6.73 -22.61
C SER A 254 -14.08 -6.71 -21.15
N PRO A 255 -13.27 -6.25 -20.19
CA PRO A 255 -13.69 -6.14 -18.80
C PRO A 255 -14.82 -5.12 -18.65
N VAL A 256 -15.80 -5.43 -17.81
CA VAL A 256 -16.89 -4.51 -17.45
C VAL A 256 -16.51 -3.81 -16.16
N ARG A 257 -16.44 -2.48 -16.18
CA ARG A 257 -16.08 -1.65 -15.03
C ARG A 257 -17.28 -0.81 -14.59
N THR A 258 -17.59 -0.84 -13.30
CA THR A 258 -18.64 0.00 -12.70
C THR A 258 -18.13 0.66 -11.42
N ARG A 259 -18.84 1.69 -10.98
CA ARG A 259 -18.60 2.37 -9.71
C ARG A 259 -19.90 2.40 -8.94
N ASP A 260 -19.82 2.20 -7.64
CA ASP A 260 -20.97 2.22 -6.73
C ASP A 260 -20.56 2.85 -5.39
N ILE A 261 -21.50 2.90 -4.44
CA ILE A 261 -21.25 3.34 -3.06
C ILE A 261 -21.59 2.19 -2.11
N VAL A 262 -20.61 1.77 -1.33
CA VAL A 262 -20.75 0.75 -0.28
C VAL A 262 -20.16 1.30 1.01
N ALA A 263 -20.85 1.16 2.14
CA ALA A 263 -20.41 1.69 3.43
C ALA A 263 -20.13 3.21 3.41
N SER A 264 -20.90 3.98 2.64
CA SER A 264 -20.66 5.42 2.38
C SER A 264 -19.30 5.74 1.73
N ARG A 265 -18.65 4.75 1.11
CA ARG A 265 -17.38 4.86 0.40
C ARG A 265 -17.59 4.51 -1.07
N ALA A 266 -16.84 5.17 -1.97
CA ALA A 266 -16.85 4.79 -3.37
C ALA A 266 -16.18 3.41 -3.54
N VAL A 267 -16.90 2.47 -4.14
CA VAL A 267 -16.38 1.15 -4.49
C VAL A 267 -16.24 1.04 -6.02
N TYR A 268 -15.12 0.47 -6.45
CA TYR A 268 -14.83 0.22 -7.85
C TYR A 268 -15.01 -1.26 -8.11
N LYS A 269 -15.80 -1.62 -9.12
CA LYS A 269 -15.99 -3.00 -9.53
C LYS A 269 -15.40 -3.22 -10.91
N THR A 270 -14.63 -4.30 -11.07
CA THR A 270 -14.26 -4.83 -12.38
C THR A 270 -14.71 -6.28 -12.48
N GLN A 271 -15.30 -6.62 -13.62
CA GLN A 271 -15.76 -7.96 -13.94
C GLN A 271 -15.11 -8.45 -15.24
N TRP A 272 -14.56 -9.65 -15.19
CA TRP A 272 -13.94 -10.34 -16.31
C TRP A 272 -14.71 -11.63 -16.60
N GLN A 273 -14.84 -11.97 -17.88
CA GLN A 273 -15.22 -13.32 -18.30
C GLN A 273 -13.95 -14.05 -18.70
N VAL A 274 -13.73 -15.21 -18.10
CA VAL A 274 -12.49 -15.97 -18.20
C VAL A 274 -12.80 -17.36 -18.72
N SER A 275 -11.94 -17.86 -19.60
CA SER A 275 -11.95 -19.22 -20.12
C SER A 275 -10.63 -19.89 -19.74
N CYS A 276 -10.67 -21.05 -19.07
CA CYS A 276 -9.47 -21.86 -18.81
C CYS A 276 -9.09 -22.71 -20.02
N ASN A 277 -10.12 -23.20 -20.70
CA ASN A 277 -10.03 -24.01 -21.91
C ASN A 277 -11.34 -23.83 -22.70
N THR A 278 -11.45 -24.52 -23.83
CA THR A 278 -12.60 -24.40 -24.75
C THR A 278 -13.98 -24.73 -24.13
N ARG A 279 -14.03 -25.39 -22.97
CA ARG A 279 -15.28 -25.89 -22.36
C ARG A 279 -15.65 -25.15 -21.08
N GLU A 280 -14.68 -24.49 -20.45
CA GLU A 280 -14.85 -23.97 -19.10
C GLU A 280 -14.68 -22.47 -19.07
N ASN A 281 -15.80 -21.79 -18.86
CA ASN A 281 -15.89 -20.36 -18.69
C ASN A 281 -16.42 -20.03 -17.30
N TYR A 282 -15.89 -18.98 -16.71
CA TYR A 282 -16.34 -18.48 -15.43
C TYR A 282 -16.15 -16.97 -15.34
N THR A 283 -16.86 -16.35 -14.40
CA THR A 283 -16.78 -14.92 -14.17
C THR A 283 -15.88 -14.64 -12.98
N VAL A 284 -14.96 -13.68 -13.13
CA VAL A 284 -14.22 -13.08 -12.01
C VAL A 284 -14.78 -11.70 -11.76
N GLN A 285 -15.13 -11.39 -10.52
CA GLN A 285 -15.60 -10.08 -10.10
C GLN A 285 -14.75 -9.61 -8.94
N MET A 286 -14.21 -8.40 -9.01
CA MET A 286 -13.49 -7.78 -7.92
C MET A 286 -14.07 -6.41 -7.62
N TRP A 287 -14.32 -6.17 -6.34
CA TRP A 287 -14.67 -4.87 -5.77
C TRP A 287 -13.49 -4.36 -4.97
N GLY A 288 -13.11 -3.10 -5.15
CA GLY A 288 -12.06 -2.47 -4.37
C GLY A 288 -12.49 -1.13 -3.80
N LEU A 289 -12.35 -1.00 -2.48
CA LEU A 289 -12.39 0.27 -1.77
C LEU A 289 -10.95 0.79 -1.70
N LYS A 290 -10.48 1.39 -2.81
CA LYS A 290 -9.06 1.75 -3.00
C LYS A 290 -8.51 2.62 -1.87
N GLY A 291 -9.28 3.57 -1.35
CA GLY A 291 -8.84 4.41 -0.24
C GLY A 291 -8.57 3.64 1.05
N ASP A 292 -9.25 2.51 1.25
CA ASP A 292 -9.19 1.71 2.48
C ASP A 292 -8.37 0.42 2.33
N GLN A 293 -7.90 0.12 1.09
CA GLN A 293 -7.21 -1.11 0.70
C GLN A 293 -7.95 -2.38 1.15
N VAL A 294 -9.27 -2.37 0.91
CA VAL A 294 -10.16 -3.51 1.11
C VAL A 294 -10.67 -3.97 -0.24
N PHE A 295 -10.53 -5.27 -0.51
CA PHE A 295 -10.98 -5.90 -1.75
C PHE A 295 -11.88 -7.08 -1.45
N VAL A 296 -12.95 -7.21 -2.22
CA VAL A 296 -13.79 -8.42 -2.23
C VAL A 296 -13.65 -9.03 -3.61
N VAL A 297 -13.35 -10.33 -3.68
CA VAL A 297 -13.17 -11.04 -4.95
C VAL A 297 -14.04 -12.28 -4.99
N ALA A 298 -14.80 -12.44 -6.06
CA ALA A 298 -15.51 -13.66 -6.39
C ALA A 298 -14.96 -14.20 -7.71
N SER A 299 -14.29 -15.34 -7.66
CA SER A 299 -13.78 -16.04 -8.85
C SER A 299 -14.62 -17.29 -9.06
N GLY A 300 -15.44 -17.33 -10.10
CA GLY A 300 -16.22 -18.53 -10.46
C GLY A 300 -17.47 -18.80 -9.62
N LEU A 301 -17.89 -17.84 -8.80
CA LEU A 301 -19.06 -17.98 -7.95
C LEU A 301 -20.34 -18.18 -8.79
N LYS A 302 -21.09 -19.25 -8.49
CA LYS A 302 -22.34 -19.58 -9.19
C LYS A 302 -23.35 -18.41 -9.10
N PRO A 303 -24.14 -18.13 -10.15
CA PRO A 303 -25.16 -17.09 -10.15
C PRO A 303 -26.12 -17.15 -8.96
N ASP A 304 -26.50 -18.35 -8.52
CA ASP A 304 -27.41 -18.59 -7.39
C ASP A 304 -26.93 -17.96 -6.07
N TYR A 305 -25.61 -17.71 -5.92
CA TYR A 305 -25.01 -17.15 -4.71
C TYR A 305 -24.71 -15.65 -4.83
N GLN A 306 -25.03 -14.99 -5.96
CA GLN A 306 -24.76 -13.58 -6.17
C GLN A 306 -25.55 -12.68 -5.21
N ALA A 307 -26.78 -13.04 -4.85
CA ALA A 307 -27.57 -12.30 -3.87
C ALA A 307 -26.90 -12.30 -2.48
N GLY A 308 -26.29 -13.43 -2.08
CA GLY A 308 -25.54 -13.52 -0.83
C GLY A 308 -24.27 -12.65 -0.84
N LEU A 309 -23.54 -12.64 -1.95
CA LEU A 309 -22.39 -11.76 -2.15
C LEU A 309 -22.77 -10.28 -2.06
N VAL A 310 -23.84 -9.86 -2.74
CA VAL A 310 -24.34 -8.48 -2.67
C VAL A 310 -24.74 -8.14 -1.22
N SER A 311 -25.42 -9.03 -0.51
CA SER A 311 -25.75 -8.82 0.90
C SER A 311 -24.51 -8.67 1.81
N ILE A 312 -23.41 -9.37 1.52
CA ILE A 312 -22.14 -9.17 2.26
C ILE A 312 -21.57 -7.78 1.96
N LEU A 313 -21.56 -7.37 0.68
CA LEU A 313 -21.08 -6.06 0.26
C LEU A 313 -21.90 -4.94 0.91
N ASP A 314 -23.22 -5.02 0.87
CA ASP A 314 -24.14 -4.00 1.40
C ASP A 314 -24.02 -3.82 2.92
N THR A 315 -23.53 -4.84 3.63
CA THR A 315 -23.35 -4.81 5.09
C THR A 315 -21.90 -4.54 5.52
N LEU A 316 -20.99 -4.29 4.57
CA LEU A 316 -19.62 -3.88 4.91
C LEU A 316 -19.66 -2.59 5.72
N ASP A 317 -18.93 -2.58 6.83
CA ASP A 317 -18.74 -1.42 7.70
C ASP A 317 -17.23 -1.26 7.98
N LEU A 318 -16.70 -0.11 7.55
CA LEU A 318 -15.30 0.29 7.70
C LEU A 318 -15.12 1.42 8.73
N THR A 319 -16.15 1.79 9.51
CA THR A 319 -16.10 2.95 10.42
C THR A 319 -15.03 2.83 11.52
N GLY A 320 -14.66 1.61 11.91
CA GLY A 320 -13.60 1.34 12.89
C GLY A 320 -12.21 1.19 12.27
N ARG A 321 -12.07 1.37 10.95
CA ARG A 321 -10.83 1.12 10.23
C ARG A 321 -10.07 2.43 10.02
N GLN A 322 -8.77 2.40 10.31
CA GLN A 322 -7.83 3.36 9.77
C GLN A 322 -7.26 2.77 8.48
N ALA A 323 -7.53 3.42 7.34
CA ALA A 323 -6.91 3.02 6.08
C ALA A 323 -5.39 3.01 6.24
N PRO A 324 -4.67 2.04 5.65
CA PRO A 324 -3.22 2.14 5.58
C PRO A 324 -2.89 3.46 4.90
N LEU A 325 -1.88 4.17 5.41
CA LEU A 325 -1.28 5.27 4.66
C LEU A 325 -0.65 4.62 3.43
N LEU A 326 -1.41 4.58 2.33
CA LEU A 326 -0.93 4.15 1.04
C LEU A 326 0.39 4.84 0.78
N MET A 327 1.40 4.07 0.37
CA MET A 327 2.78 4.51 0.24
C MET A 327 2.80 5.97 -0.21
N PRO A 328 3.32 6.87 0.63
CA PRO A 328 3.25 8.28 0.32
C PRO A 328 3.90 8.53 -1.04
N HIS A 329 3.28 9.39 -1.84
CA HIS A 329 3.88 9.77 -3.09
C HIS A 329 5.01 10.75 -2.78
N THR A 330 6.11 10.65 -3.52
CA THR A 330 7.30 11.53 -3.43
C THR A 330 7.02 13.01 -3.74
N ARG A 331 5.74 13.38 -3.93
CA ARG A 331 5.25 14.72 -4.28
C ARG A 331 4.01 15.13 -3.49
N ASP A 332 3.63 14.38 -2.46
CA ASP A 332 2.51 14.75 -1.61
C ASP A 332 2.82 16.00 -0.76
N ILE A 333 4.12 16.21 -0.47
CA ILE A 333 4.63 17.41 0.19
C ILE A 333 5.53 18.20 -0.77
N GLU A 334 5.15 19.44 -1.05
CA GLU A 334 6.02 20.41 -1.72
C GLU A 334 7.06 20.93 -0.73
N VAL A 335 8.34 20.88 -1.12
CA VAL A 335 9.47 21.37 -0.32
C VAL A 335 10.09 22.57 -1.03
N THR A 336 10.13 23.72 -0.34
CA THR A 336 10.74 24.96 -0.87
C THR A 336 11.78 25.51 0.10
N THR A 337 12.79 26.18 -0.42
CA THR A 337 13.88 26.77 0.36
C THR A 337 13.94 28.28 0.16
N GLU A 338 14.16 29.03 1.24
CA GLU A 338 14.34 30.48 1.24
C GLU A 338 15.63 30.86 1.97
N GLY A 339 16.45 31.74 1.40
CA GLY A 339 17.76 32.11 1.96
C GLY A 339 18.91 31.16 1.55
N LEU A 340 18.60 30.08 0.83
CA LEU A 340 19.56 29.21 0.16
C LEU A 340 19.19 29.04 -1.32
N GLY A 341 19.99 29.61 -2.21
CA GLY A 341 19.74 29.63 -3.65
C GLY A 341 20.72 28.78 -4.46
N VAL A 342 20.28 28.37 -5.65
CA VAL A 342 21.14 27.67 -6.62
C VAL A 342 22.36 28.54 -6.95
N GLY A 343 23.55 27.96 -6.80
CA GLY A 343 24.83 28.62 -7.08
C GLY A 343 25.27 29.66 -6.04
N GLN A 344 24.53 29.85 -4.95
CA GLN A 344 24.93 30.72 -3.85
C GLN A 344 26.29 30.31 -3.31
N GLN A 345 27.17 31.29 -3.08
CA GLN A 345 28.49 31.03 -2.52
C GLN A 345 28.41 30.81 -1.00
N VAL A 346 29.02 29.73 -0.54
CA VAL A 346 29.15 29.38 0.87
C VAL A 346 30.64 29.25 1.18
N SER A 347 31.14 30.07 2.11
CA SER A 347 32.54 30.02 2.53
C SER A 347 32.79 28.83 3.45
N ASN A 348 33.95 28.20 3.32
CA ASN A 348 34.39 27.10 4.17
C ASN A 348 35.20 27.56 5.40
N ASP A 349 35.04 28.81 5.80
CA ASP A 349 35.75 29.49 6.89
C ASP A 349 35.05 29.39 8.25
N GLY A 350 34.02 28.53 8.37
CA GLY A 350 33.17 28.44 9.55
C GLY A 350 32.05 29.48 9.64
N THR A 351 31.94 30.40 8.67
CA THR A 351 30.83 31.36 8.61
C THR A 351 29.49 30.63 8.47
N ALA A 352 28.54 30.99 9.32
CA ALA A 352 27.22 30.36 9.32
C ALA A 352 26.31 30.93 8.24
N VAL A 353 25.62 30.06 7.50
CA VAL A 353 24.58 30.42 6.53
C VAL A 353 23.23 29.98 7.08
N THR A 354 22.32 30.93 7.27
CA THR A 354 20.95 30.68 7.75
C THR A 354 19.96 30.72 6.61
N PHE A 355 19.03 29.76 6.59
CA PHE A 355 17.98 29.63 5.59
C PHE A 355 16.75 28.94 6.21
N SER A 356 15.65 28.93 5.47
CA SER A 356 14.40 28.29 5.88
C SER A 356 13.98 27.25 4.84
N VAL A 357 13.35 26.17 5.31
CA VAL A 357 12.69 25.16 4.47
C VAL A 357 11.22 25.14 4.84
N THR A 358 10.36 25.25 3.84
CA THR A 358 8.90 25.14 3.99
C THR A 358 8.42 23.83 3.38
N TYR A 359 7.66 23.09 4.17
CA TYR A 359 7.01 21.84 3.81
C TYR A 359 5.51 22.11 3.70
N ARG A 360 4.93 21.95 2.51
CA ARG A 360 3.51 22.18 2.24
C ARG A 360 2.84 20.91 1.75
N ASN A 361 1.77 20.49 2.41
CA ASN A 361 1.00 19.35 1.95
C ASN A 361 0.09 19.77 0.79
N THR A 362 0.41 19.29 -0.41
CA THR A 362 -0.34 19.55 -1.64
C THR A 362 -1.31 18.42 -1.98
N SER A 363 -1.24 17.30 -1.25
CA SER A 363 -2.13 16.15 -1.36
C SER A 363 -3.44 16.34 -0.59
N GLN A 364 -4.34 15.35 -0.71
CA GLN A 364 -5.53 15.23 0.14
C GLN A 364 -5.30 14.32 1.36
N THR A 365 -4.10 13.77 1.52
CA THR A 365 -3.72 12.86 2.61
C THR A 365 -3.29 13.67 3.81
N SER A 366 -3.85 13.40 5.00
CA SER A 366 -3.35 14.00 6.23
C SER A 366 -2.19 13.19 6.80
N TYR A 367 -1.05 13.83 7.06
CA TYR A 367 0.10 13.17 7.68
C TYR A 367 0.12 13.44 9.18
N PRO A 368 -0.05 12.43 10.04
CA PRO A 368 0.01 12.62 11.50
C PRO A 368 1.43 12.95 11.99
N GLY A 369 2.45 12.62 11.18
CA GLY A 369 3.83 13.00 11.42
C GLY A 369 4.59 13.09 10.11
N VAL A 370 5.24 14.23 9.90
CA VAL A 370 6.22 14.49 8.85
C VAL A 370 7.53 14.80 9.57
N GLN A 371 8.57 14.02 9.28
CA GLN A 371 9.91 14.25 9.77
C GLN A 371 10.65 15.16 8.77
N PRO A 372 11.11 16.34 9.19
CA PRO A 372 11.89 17.22 8.33
C PRO A 372 13.35 16.76 8.32
N LEU A 373 13.87 16.43 7.14
CA LEU A 373 15.22 15.94 6.95
C LEU A 373 16.00 16.91 6.06
N LEU A 374 17.24 17.23 6.45
CA LEU A 374 18.10 18.15 5.69
C LEU A 374 19.54 17.67 5.79
N PHE A 375 20.20 17.45 4.64
CA PHE A 375 21.57 16.97 4.61
C PHE A 375 22.34 17.52 3.41
N ALA A 376 23.66 17.41 3.49
CA ALA A 376 24.60 17.62 2.41
C ALA A 376 24.88 16.28 1.71
N GLU A 377 24.71 16.24 0.40
CA GLU A 377 25.15 15.12 -0.43
C GLU A 377 26.68 15.15 -0.61
N GLN A 378 27.25 13.99 -0.94
CA GLN A 378 28.66 13.90 -1.30
C GLN A 378 28.96 14.76 -2.54
N TYR A 379 30.07 15.50 -2.52
CA TYR A 379 30.51 16.32 -3.65
C TYR A 379 32.03 16.27 -3.81
N ALA A 380 32.54 16.82 -4.91
CA ALA A 380 33.97 16.74 -5.26
C ALA A 380 34.92 17.38 -4.23
N GLY A 381 34.42 18.28 -3.38
CA GLY A 381 35.18 18.92 -2.30
C GLY A 381 35.06 18.23 -0.93
N SER A 382 34.28 17.14 -0.80
CA SER A 382 34.14 16.45 0.49
C SER A 382 35.48 15.86 0.96
N PRO A 383 35.83 15.96 2.26
CA PRO A 383 37.10 15.48 2.77
C PRO A 383 37.19 13.94 2.80
N GLY A 384 37.90 13.33 1.83
CA GLY A 384 38.28 11.91 1.87
C GLY A 384 37.94 11.10 0.62
N GLN A 385 38.67 10.00 0.39
CA GLN A 385 38.58 9.22 -0.86
C GLN A 385 37.44 8.18 -0.90
N VAL A 386 36.79 7.86 0.21
CA VAL A 386 35.70 6.88 0.22
C VAL A 386 34.79 7.19 1.41
N VAL A 387 33.54 7.59 1.16
CA VAL A 387 32.40 7.57 2.12
C VAL A 387 32.27 8.72 3.14
N VAL A 388 33.25 9.58 3.34
CA VAL A 388 33.09 10.69 4.31
C VAL A 388 32.27 11.82 3.68
N GLY A 389 31.12 12.14 4.30
CA GLY A 389 30.30 13.29 3.93
C GLY A 389 30.94 14.63 4.32
N THR A 390 30.23 15.72 4.10
CA THR A 390 30.65 17.08 4.52
C THR A 390 30.94 17.13 6.03
N GLU A 391 32.11 17.67 6.43
CA GLU A 391 32.54 17.78 7.85
C GLU A 391 31.88 18.96 8.59
N GLY A 392 31.25 19.86 7.84
CA GLY A 392 30.46 20.95 8.36
C GLY A 392 29.37 20.54 9.37
N THR A 393 28.83 21.53 10.07
CA THR A 393 27.74 21.33 11.03
C THR A 393 26.43 21.85 10.47
N LEU A 394 25.34 21.20 10.89
CA LEU A 394 23.98 21.65 10.65
C LEU A 394 23.26 21.82 11.99
N GLU A 395 22.55 22.93 12.12
CA GLU A 395 21.73 23.26 13.27
C GLU A 395 20.30 23.56 12.81
N ARG A 396 19.31 23.06 13.54
CA ARG A 396 17.88 23.36 13.37
C ARG A 396 17.45 24.32 14.47
N GLN A 397 16.55 25.25 14.15
CA GLN A 397 15.96 26.13 15.15
C GLN A 397 14.70 25.51 15.76
N ASP A 398 14.73 25.24 17.06
CA ASP A 398 13.61 24.75 17.86
C ASP A 398 13.13 25.85 18.80
N GLY A 399 12.05 26.55 18.42
CA GLY A 399 11.63 27.76 19.13
C GLY A 399 12.68 28.86 18.98
N THR A 400 13.38 29.19 20.06
CA THR A 400 14.46 30.19 20.07
C THR A 400 15.87 29.58 20.13
N THR A 401 15.99 28.28 20.38
CA THR A 401 17.27 27.59 20.52
C THR A 401 17.72 26.94 19.22
N TRP A 402 19.04 26.92 18.99
CA TRP A 402 19.64 26.19 17.88
C TRP A 402 20.12 24.83 18.40
N THR A 403 19.57 23.76 17.83
CA THR A 403 19.92 22.38 18.15
C THR A 403 20.77 21.82 17.02
N GLN A 404 21.99 21.36 17.33
CA GLN A 404 22.83 20.71 16.35
C GLN A 404 22.23 19.35 15.95
N THR A 405 22.19 19.05 14.65
CA THR A 405 21.78 17.73 14.16
C THR A 405 22.94 16.75 14.27
N ASP A 406 22.64 15.46 14.42
CA ASP A 406 23.66 14.42 14.65
C ASP A 406 24.72 14.37 13.54
N THR A 407 24.31 14.58 12.29
CA THR A 407 25.21 14.63 11.12
C THR A 407 24.73 15.70 10.13
N PHE A 408 25.64 16.19 9.28
CA PHE A 408 25.28 17.04 8.13
C PHE A 408 25.40 16.27 6.81
N GLY A 409 26.42 15.41 6.65
CA GLY A 409 26.61 14.61 5.45
C GLY A 409 25.86 13.27 5.45
N THR A 410 25.52 12.78 4.26
CA THR A 410 25.13 11.37 4.05
C THR A 410 26.37 10.49 4.22
N GLY A 411 26.50 9.78 5.34
CA GLY A 411 27.56 8.78 5.51
C GLY A 411 27.35 7.54 4.61
N SER A 412 28.00 6.41 4.91
CA SER A 412 27.77 5.13 4.20
C SER A 412 26.36 4.54 4.38
N GLY A 413 25.60 5.03 5.35
CA GLY A 413 24.36 4.39 5.79
C GLY A 413 23.21 5.37 5.99
N MET A 414 22.11 4.85 6.51
CA MET A 414 20.87 5.59 6.78
C MET A 414 20.90 6.35 8.11
N ASP A 415 22.08 6.61 8.68
CA ASP A 415 22.20 7.32 9.97
C ASP A 415 21.66 8.75 9.87
N TYR A 416 21.69 9.35 8.67
CA TYR A 416 21.06 10.63 8.43
C TYR A 416 19.52 10.55 8.55
N ALA A 417 18.91 9.39 8.30
CA ALA A 417 17.46 9.22 8.33
C ALA A 417 16.85 9.29 9.73
N THR A 418 17.65 9.25 10.80
CA THR A 418 17.16 9.50 12.16
C THR A 418 17.16 10.99 12.52
N GLN A 419 17.80 11.85 11.72
CA GLN A 419 17.83 13.29 11.95
C GLN A 419 16.42 13.88 11.88
N GLY A 420 16.09 14.76 12.83
CA GLY A 420 14.80 15.45 12.80
C GLY A 420 13.63 14.66 13.40
N ARG A 421 13.88 13.45 13.94
CA ARG A 421 12.85 12.64 14.60
C ARG A 421 12.19 13.35 15.79
N ASP A 422 12.96 14.18 16.49
CA ASP A 422 12.51 15.03 17.60
C ASP A 422 11.70 16.27 17.13
N ALA A 423 11.71 16.59 15.83
CA ALA A 423 10.90 17.66 15.22
C ALA A 423 9.85 17.13 14.24
N VAL A 424 9.36 15.91 14.45
CA VAL A 424 8.19 15.42 13.72
C VAL A 424 6.99 16.33 14.00
N PHE A 425 6.26 16.72 12.95
CA PHE A 425 5.05 17.52 13.07
C PHE A 425 3.90 16.97 12.21
N PRO A 426 2.64 17.11 12.63
CA PRO A 426 1.51 16.77 11.77
C PRO A 426 1.37 17.80 10.64
N LEU A 427 0.88 17.36 9.49
CA LEU A 427 0.66 18.20 8.32
C LEU A 427 -0.62 17.79 7.58
N ALA A 428 -1.72 18.52 7.85
CA ALA A 428 -3.01 18.31 7.20
C ALA A 428 -3.01 18.81 5.73
N PRO A 429 -3.98 18.39 4.89
CA PRO A 429 -4.10 18.87 3.51
C PRO A 429 -4.10 20.41 3.42
N GLY A 430 -3.27 20.96 2.54
CA GLY A 430 -3.10 22.41 2.35
C GLY A 430 -2.29 23.14 3.42
N GLN A 431 -1.96 22.50 4.54
CA GLN A 431 -1.16 23.09 5.61
C GLN A 431 0.31 23.22 5.19
N SER A 432 1.01 24.21 5.75
CA SER A 432 2.45 24.40 5.59
C SER A 432 3.15 24.51 6.95
N ARG A 433 4.41 24.05 7.01
CA ARG A 433 5.29 24.21 8.16
C ARG A 433 6.66 24.69 7.67
N THR A 434 7.18 25.75 8.29
CA THR A 434 8.52 26.27 7.99
C THR A 434 9.47 25.94 9.14
N VAL A 435 10.64 25.40 8.81
CA VAL A 435 11.74 25.09 9.73
C VAL A 435 12.96 25.92 9.34
N LYS A 436 13.60 26.55 10.32
CA LYS A 436 14.81 27.34 10.11
C LYS A 436 16.04 26.49 10.38
N TYR A 437 17.04 26.64 9.52
CA TYR A 437 18.30 25.93 9.59
C TYR A 437 19.48 26.88 9.51
N ARG A 438 20.60 26.44 10.06
CA ARG A 438 21.88 27.12 9.96
C ARG A 438 22.97 26.09 9.71
N MET A 439 23.74 26.26 8.66
CA MET A 439 24.87 25.38 8.34
C MET A 439 26.20 26.14 8.40
N LYS A 440 27.27 25.42 8.73
CA LYS A 440 28.66 25.90 8.70
C LYS A 440 29.52 24.88 7.98
N LEU A 441 30.41 25.33 7.11
CA LEU A 441 31.43 24.49 6.47
C LEU A 441 32.79 24.73 7.13
N THR A 442 33.65 23.71 7.12
CA THR A 442 34.99 23.75 7.69
C THR A 442 36.05 23.90 6.60
N ALA A 443 37.28 24.28 6.96
CA ALA A 443 38.37 24.41 5.99
C ALA A 443 38.72 23.10 5.25
N ARG A 444 38.27 21.95 5.76
CA ARG A 444 38.44 20.64 5.12
C ARG A 444 37.40 20.37 4.03
N ASP A 445 36.28 21.09 4.04
CA ASP A 445 35.29 21.09 2.96
C ASP A 445 35.84 21.92 1.80
N GLY A 446 36.36 21.25 0.77
CA GLY A 446 37.02 21.86 -0.38
C GLY A 446 36.05 22.58 -1.32
N ALA A 447 36.61 23.35 -2.26
CA ALA A 447 35.81 24.04 -3.27
C ALA A 447 35.03 23.05 -4.16
N GLY A 448 33.79 23.40 -4.53
CA GLY A 448 32.96 22.55 -5.36
C GLY A 448 31.50 22.99 -5.42
N VAL A 449 30.65 22.14 -5.99
CA VAL A 449 29.19 22.30 -5.95
C VAL A 449 28.65 21.31 -4.95
N LEU A 450 28.13 21.81 -3.82
CA LEU A 450 27.57 21.02 -2.75
C LEU A 450 26.04 20.97 -2.89
N PRO A 451 25.41 19.81 -3.14
CA PRO A 451 23.96 19.68 -3.08
C PRO A 451 23.51 19.66 -1.62
N VAL A 452 22.65 20.61 -1.24
CA VAL A 452 21.95 20.61 0.04
C VAL A 452 20.52 20.17 -0.21
N THR A 453 20.14 19.00 0.31
CA THR A 453 18.88 18.36 0.02
C THR A 453 17.99 18.35 1.26
N ALA A 454 16.79 18.92 1.10
CA ALA A 454 15.72 18.90 2.09
C ALA A 454 14.66 17.88 1.67
N GLN A 455 14.23 17.02 2.60
CA GLN A 455 13.20 16.02 2.39
C GLN A 455 12.12 16.10 3.48
N ALA A 456 10.88 15.89 3.08
CA ALA A 456 9.79 15.52 3.98
C ALA A 456 9.67 13.99 3.94
N VAL A 457 9.79 13.32 5.07
CA VAL A 457 9.71 11.86 5.15
C VAL A 457 8.72 11.42 6.21
N LEU A 458 8.17 10.21 6.10
CA LEU A 458 7.49 9.60 7.25
C LEU A 458 8.51 9.31 8.35
N PRO A 459 8.11 9.38 9.65
CA PRO A 459 9.00 9.10 10.76
C PRO A 459 9.73 7.77 10.60
N TYR A 460 11.06 7.81 10.51
CA TYR A 460 11.87 6.62 10.28
C TYR A 460 11.95 5.78 11.56
N SER A 461 11.64 4.49 11.44
CA SER A 461 11.63 3.53 12.56
C SER A 461 13.02 3.04 12.96
N GLY A 462 14.04 3.31 12.14
CA GLY A 462 15.39 2.77 12.30
C GLY A 462 15.67 1.54 11.43
N SER A 463 14.66 1.04 10.70
CA SER A 463 14.81 -0.07 9.75
C SER A 463 13.98 0.17 8.48
N GLY A 464 14.44 -0.40 7.36
CA GLY A 464 13.73 -0.34 6.07
C GLY A 464 14.10 0.86 5.20
N GLU A 465 13.34 1.05 4.12
CA GLU A 465 13.51 2.16 3.19
C GLU A 465 12.84 3.43 3.73
N LEU A 466 13.45 4.59 3.42
CA LEU A 466 12.91 5.89 3.80
C LEU A 466 11.72 6.25 2.91
N SER A 467 10.56 6.47 3.52
CA SER A 467 9.35 6.89 2.80
C SER A 467 9.36 8.40 2.56
N VAL A 468 9.91 8.83 1.42
CA VAL A 468 10.00 10.25 1.03
C VAL A 468 8.65 10.74 0.51
N LEU A 469 8.11 11.78 1.15
CA LEU A 469 6.87 12.48 0.79
C LEU A 469 7.10 13.63 -0.19
N GLY A 470 8.32 14.16 -0.22
CA GLY A 470 8.68 15.37 -0.93
C GLY A 470 10.15 15.69 -0.78
N GLU A 471 10.77 16.28 -1.79
CA GLU A 471 12.18 16.65 -1.73
C GLU A 471 12.52 17.90 -2.54
N LYS A 472 13.59 18.58 -2.13
CA LYS A 472 14.20 19.70 -2.84
C LYS A 472 15.71 19.70 -2.63
N SER A 473 16.46 19.56 -3.70
CA SER A 473 17.92 19.74 -3.71
C SER A 473 18.29 21.15 -4.19
N VAL A 474 19.19 21.80 -3.47
CA VAL A 474 19.73 23.14 -3.76
C VAL A 474 21.24 23.04 -3.90
N PRO A 475 21.77 22.99 -5.13
CA PRO A 475 23.22 22.99 -5.35
C PRO A 475 23.81 24.38 -5.06
N VAL A 476 24.64 24.48 -4.03
CA VAL A 476 25.40 25.68 -3.65
C VAL A 476 26.86 25.58 -4.06
N ARG A 477 27.58 26.70 -4.15
CA ARG A 477 29.00 26.72 -4.52
C ARG A 477 29.86 26.94 -3.27
N VAL A 478 30.67 25.95 -2.92
CA VAL A 478 31.65 26.08 -1.84
C VAL A 478 32.86 26.86 -2.35
N VAL A 479 33.22 27.93 -1.64
CA VAL A 479 34.40 28.75 -1.92
C VAL A 479 35.40 28.64 -0.78
N THR A 480 36.66 28.38 -1.11
CA THR A 480 37.76 28.30 -0.16
C THR A 480 38.24 29.69 0.22
N LYS A 481 38.41 29.94 1.52
CA LYS A 481 39.00 31.18 2.03
C LYS A 481 40.22 30.93 2.89
#